data_AF-A0A350AFW6-F1
#
_entry.id   AF-A0A350AFW6-F1
#
_cell.length_a   1.000
_cell.length_b   1.000
_cell.length_c   1.000
_cell.angle_alpha   90.00
_cell.angle_beta   90.00
_cell.angle_gamma   90.00
#
_symmetry.space_group_name_H-M   'P 1'
#
loop_
_entity.id
_entity.type
_entity.pdbx_description
1 polymer ?
#
loop_
_entity_poly.entity_id
_entity_poly.type
_entity_poly.pdbx_seq_one_letter_code
_entity_poly.pdbx_strand_id
1 'polypeptide(L)'
;IWVIGSYHNIFRVGAAMQDAGFWMLNDVVWRKSNPMPNFRGKRFTNAHETMIWASKSEGAKYTFNYEALKALNEGVQMRSDWVLPICTGHERLKDENGDKAHPTQKPESLLHRVLIASTKPGDVVLDPFFGTGTTGAVAKMLGRDFIGIEREESYRKVATARINAVRKFDSTALQTTTGKRAEPRIPFGQLVERGMLRPGEVLTSINGKAAKVRADGSLVADGINGSIHQVGAALEGAPSCNGWTYWCFRRDGKTVPIDVLRQQLRAELEH
;
A
#
# COMPACT_ATOMS: atom_id res chain seq x y z
N ILE A 1 6.83 -8.94 -7.02
CA ILE A 1 6.25 -10.14 -7.65
C ILE A 1 5.26 -10.78 -6.68
N TRP A 2 4.18 -11.35 -7.21
CA TRP A 2 3.22 -12.14 -6.45
C TRP A 2 3.16 -13.55 -7.03
N VAL A 3 3.17 -14.56 -6.17
CA VAL A 3 2.93 -15.96 -6.57
C VAL A 3 1.93 -16.58 -5.61
N ILE A 4 1.06 -17.46 -6.09
CA ILE A 4 0.03 -18.13 -5.29
C ILE A 4 0.11 -19.64 -5.46
N GLY A 5 -0.13 -20.38 -4.39
CA GLY A 5 -0.14 -21.83 -4.40
C GLY A 5 -0.85 -22.44 -3.20
N SER A 6 -0.97 -23.76 -3.24
CA SER A 6 -1.41 -24.55 -2.10
C SER A 6 -0.19 -25.24 -1.47
N TYR A 7 -0.40 -25.98 -0.38
CA TYR A 7 0.67 -26.77 0.25
C TYR A 7 1.38 -27.74 -0.72
N HIS A 8 0.75 -28.13 -1.85
CA HIS A 8 1.36 -29.02 -2.83
C HIS A 8 2.59 -28.42 -3.52
N ASN A 9 2.65 -27.09 -3.65
CA ASN A 9 3.69 -26.43 -4.45
C ASN A 9 4.31 -25.19 -3.81
N ILE A 10 3.60 -24.49 -2.92
CA ILE A 10 4.02 -23.14 -2.48
C ILE A 10 5.37 -23.14 -1.77
N PHE A 11 5.73 -24.20 -1.05
CA PHE A 11 7.04 -24.34 -0.41
C PHE A 11 8.18 -24.44 -1.43
N ARG A 12 7.97 -25.18 -2.51
CA ARG A 12 8.97 -25.33 -3.60
C ARG A 12 9.15 -24.01 -4.35
N VAL A 13 8.04 -23.33 -4.61
CA VAL A 13 8.04 -22.01 -5.25
C VAL A 13 8.76 -20.99 -4.38
N GLY A 14 8.44 -20.92 -3.08
CA GLY A 14 9.07 -20.01 -2.14
C GLY A 14 10.58 -20.20 -2.06
N ALA A 15 11.04 -21.45 -1.94
CA ALA A 15 12.47 -21.77 -1.94
C ALA A 15 13.15 -21.30 -3.24
N ALA A 16 12.58 -21.64 -4.41
CA ALA A 16 13.14 -21.23 -5.69
C ALA A 16 13.17 -19.70 -5.87
N MET A 17 12.20 -18.97 -5.32
CA MET A 17 12.21 -17.50 -5.34
C MET A 17 13.35 -16.93 -4.48
N GLN A 18 13.59 -17.49 -3.29
CA GLN A 18 14.69 -17.07 -2.44
C GLN A 18 16.05 -17.38 -3.06
N ASP A 19 16.21 -18.58 -3.62
CA ASP A 19 17.44 -19.00 -4.34
C ASP A 19 17.71 -18.10 -5.56
N ALA A 20 16.66 -17.60 -6.21
CA ALA A 20 16.75 -16.64 -7.32
C ALA A 20 17.01 -15.19 -6.86
N GLY A 21 17.17 -14.93 -5.56
CA GLY A 21 17.51 -13.62 -5.01
C GLY A 21 16.33 -12.67 -4.77
N PHE A 22 15.09 -13.14 -4.90
CA PHE A 22 13.93 -12.33 -4.50
C PHE A 22 13.88 -12.15 -2.98
N TRP A 23 13.52 -10.95 -2.52
CA TRP A 23 13.39 -10.67 -1.10
C TRP A 23 11.94 -10.75 -0.66
N MET A 24 11.64 -11.67 0.25
CA MET A 24 10.27 -11.92 0.73
C MET A 24 9.81 -10.74 1.59
N LEU A 25 8.68 -10.14 1.22
CA LEU A 25 8.07 -9.04 1.97
C LEU A 25 7.00 -9.57 2.92
N ASN A 26 6.08 -10.39 2.40
CA ASN A 26 5.06 -11.08 3.18
C ASN A 26 4.64 -12.37 2.50
N ASP A 27 4.36 -13.40 3.29
CA ASP A 27 3.35 -14.39 2.94
C ASP A 27 1.96 -13.87 3.32
N VAL A 28 0.98 -14.15 2.48
CA VAL A 28 -0.42 -13.73 2.65
C VAL A 28 -1.31 -14.96 2.50
N VAL A 29 -2.14 -15.21 3.50
CA VAL A 29 -3.08 -16.34 3.53
C VAL A 29 -4.42 -15.87 2.99
N TRP A 30 -4.80 -16.37 1.81
CA TRP A 30 -6.18 -16.23 1.33
C TRP A 30 -7.05 -17.28 2.03
N ARG A 31 -7.83 -16.84 3.01
CA ARG A 31 -8.84 -17.62 3.71
C ARG A 31 -10.13 -17.61 2.90
N LYS A 32 -10.53 -18.78 2.39
CA LYS A 32 -11.74 -18.97 1.59
C LYS A 32 -12.95 -18.88 2.53
N SER A 33 -13.88 -17.95 2.31
CA SER A 33 -15.08 -17.84 3.15
C SER A 33 -16.10 -18.95 2.88
N ASN A 34 -16.10 -19.52 1.68
CA ASN A 34 -16.97 -20.61 1.23
C ASN A 34 -16.15 -21.75 0.57
N PRO A 35 -15.25 -22.43 1.31
CA PRO A 35 -14.44 -23.50 0.77
C PRO A 35 -15.30 -24.73 0.46
N MET A 36 -14.88 -25.51 -0.56
CA MET A 36 -15.50 -26.80 -0.82
C MET A 36 -15.23 -27.76 0.36
N PRO A 37 -16.27 -28.38 0.96
CA PRO A 37 -16.09 -29.30 2.09
C PRO A 37 -15.24 -30.53 1.75
N ASN A 38 -14.57 -31.09 2.75
CA ASN A 38 -13.94 -32.41 2.63
C ASN A 38 -14.97 -33.52 2.85
N PHE A 39 -15.45 -34.12 1.77
CA PHE A 39 -16.47 -35.18 1.84
C PHE A 39 -15.93 -36.54 2.30
N ARG A 40 -14.61 -36.77 2.26
CA ARG A 40 -14.01 -38.06 2.62
C ARG A 40 -13.63 -38.16 4.10
N GLY A 41 -13.62 -37.06 4.85
CA GLY A 41 -13.32 -37.04 6.29
C GLY A 41 -11.89 -37.47 6.67
N LYS A 42 -10.96 -37.58 5.71
CA LYS A 42 -9.60 -38.09 5.95
C LYS A 42 -8.57 -37.01 6.28
N ARG A 43 -8.90 -35.74 6.04
CA ARG A 43 -8.02 -34.57 6.21
C ARG A 43 -8.87 -33.35 6.55
N PHE A 44 -8.23 -32.30 7.07
CA PHE A 44 -8.86 -30.99 7.18
C PHE A 44 -9.34 -30.47 5.82
N THR A 45 -10.41 -29.68 5.83
CA THR A 45 -10.89 -28.97 4.63
C THR A 45 -9.85 -27.98 4.14
N ASN A 46 -9.54 -28.01 2.85
CA ASN A 46 -8.60 -27.07 2.25
C ASN A 46 -9.23 -25.66 2.10
N ALA A 47 -9.23 -24.91 3.20
CA ALA A 47 -9.91 -23.64 3.34
C ALA A 47 -9.03 -22.41 3.07
N HIS A 48 -7.80 -22.58 2.59
CA HIS A 48 -6.94 -21.46 2.23
C HIS A 48 -5.99 -21.77 1.08
N GLU A 49 -5.39 -20.72 0.53
CA GLU A 49 -4.19 -20.77 -0.32
C GLU A 49 -3.17 -19.77 0.22
N THR A 50 -1.89 -19.99 -0.07
CA THR A 50 -0.80 -19.10 0.35
C THR A 50 -0.31 -18.31 -0.84
N MET A 51 -0.14 -17.01 -0.64
CA MET A 51 0.43 -16.07 -1.59
C MET A 51 1.76 -15.57 -1.04
N ILE A 52 2.74 -15.37 -1.92
CA ILE A 52 4.04 -14.81 -1.57
C ILE A 52 4.18 -13.49 -2.31
N TRP A 53 4.46 -12.42 -1.58
CA TRP A 53 4.83 -11.11 -2.11
C TRP A 53 6.31 -10.86 -1.86
N ALA A 54 7.04 -10.54 -2.92
CA ALA A 54 8.48 -10.30 -2.84
C ALA A 54 8.92 -9.10 -3.70
N SER A 55 9.96 -8.38 -3.25
CA SER A 55 10.69 -7.41 -4.08
C SER A 55 11.76 -8.11 -4.91
N LYS A 56 12.25 -7.43 -5.96
CA LYS A 56 13.20 -8.00 -6.92
C LYS A 56 14.53 -8.44 -6.28
N SER A 57 14.96 -7.72 -5.25
CA SER A 57 16.14 -8.02 -4.43
C SER A 57 15.98 -7.36 -3.06
N GLU A 58 16.88 -7.68 -2.14
CA GLU A 58 17.00 -6.97 -0.86
C GLU A 58 17.29 -5.48 -1.10
N GLY A 59 16.67 -4.60 -0.32
CA GLY A 59 16.80 -3.15 -0.45
C GLY A 59 16.17 -2.52 -1.71
N ALA A 60 15.63 -3.31 -2.65
CA ALA A 60 14.97 -2.78 -3.84
C ALA A 60 13.75 -1.94 -3.45
N LYS A 61 13.58 -0.77 -4.09
CA LYS A 61 12.36 0.03 -3.94
C LYS A 61 11.18 -0.74 -4.55
N TYR A 62 10.07 -0.79 -3.83
CA TYR A 62 8.82 -1.40 -4.27
C TYR A 62 7.64 -0.46 -3.96
N THR A 63 6.55 -0.67 -4.68
CA THR A 63 5.29 0.05 -4.43
C THR A 63 4.50 -0.68 -3.36
N PHE A 64 4.06 0.05 -2.34
CA PHE A 64 3.12 -0.41 -1.34
C PHE A 64 2.18 0.72 -0.94
N ASN A 65 0.93 0.65 -1.38
CA ASN A 65 -0.07 1.69 -1.13
C ASN A 65 -0.73 1.46 0.24
N TYR A 66 0.04 1.69 1.30
CA TYR A 66 -0.38 1.43 2.70
C TYR A 66 -1.71 2.10 3.06
N GLU A 67 -1.84 3.41 2.79
CA GLU A 67 -3.05 4.15 3.14
C GLU A 67 -4.28 3.68 2.35
N ALA A 68 -4.09 3.29 1.08
CA ALA A 68 -5.16 2.72 0.27
C ALA A 68 -5.67 1.40 0.87
N LEU A 69 -4.76 0.52 1.31
CA LEU A 69 -5.12 -0.74 1.95
C LEU A 69 -5.73 -0.54 3.35
N LYS A 70 -5.27 0.46 4.09
CA LYS A 70 -5.86 0.86 5.37
C LYS A 70 -7.27 1.39 5.18
N ALA A 71 -7.51 2.25 4.18
CA ALA A 71 -8.84 2.74 3.83
C ALA A 71 -9.77 1.60 3.35
N LEU A 72 -9.25 0.66 2.54
CA LEU A 72 -9.98 -0.54 2.10
C LEU A 72 -10.38 -1.46 3.28
N ASN A 73 -9.75 -1.29 4.44
CA ASN A 73 -9.99 -2.05 5.66
C ASN A 73 -10.48 -1.13 6.79
N GLU A 74 -11.34 -0.18 6.44
CA GLU A 74 -12.07 0.69 7.38
C GLU A 74 -11.16 1.48 8.34
N GLY A 75 -10.02 1.93 7.83
CA GLY A 75 -9.05 2.71 8.60
C GLY A 75 -8.12 1.85 9.48
N VAL A 76 -8.25 0.53 9.45
CA VAL A 76 -7.36 -0.40 10.16
C VAL A 76 -6.32 -0.96 9.20
N GLN A 77 -5.08 -1.11 9.65
CA GLN A 77 -4.03 -1.69 8.82
C GLN A 77 -4.41 -3.08 8.28
N MET A 78 -4.27 -3.27 6.96
CA MET A 78 -4.50 -4.55 6.31
C MET A 78 -3.51 -5.60 6.84
N ARG A 79 -4.04 -6.76 7.24
CA ARG A 79 -3.26 -7.90 7.73
C ARG A 79 -2.86 -8.85 6.60
N SER A 80 -2.03 -9.84 6.92
CA SER A 80 -1.63 -10.92 6.01
C SER A 80 -2.68 -12.03 5.84
N ASP A 81 -3.83 -11.99 6.55
CA ASP A 81 -4.89 -12.99 6.41
C ASP A 81 -6.14 -12.40 5.75
N TRP A 82 -6.37 -12.74 4.49
CA TRP A 82 -7.44 -12.17 3.69
C TRP A 82 -8.62 -13.12 3.60
N VAL A 83 -9.74 -12.75 4.21
CA VAL A 83 -11.00 -13.50 4.06
C VAL A 83 -11.73 -13.03 2.81
N LEU A 84 -11.79 -13.89 1.79
CA LEU A 84 -12.43 -13.60 0.50
C LEU A 84 -13.14 -14.86 -0.03
N PRO A 85 -14.28 -14.71 -0.73
CA PRO A 85 -14.99 -15.85 -1.32
C PRO A 85 -14.22 -16.46 -2.49
N ILE A 86 -14.52 -17.71 -2.82
CA ILE A 86 -14.08 -18.34 -4.07
C ILE A 86 -14.84 -17.76 -5.27
N CYS A 87 -14.27 -17.92 -6.47
CA CYS A 87 -14.90 -17.51 -7.73
C CYS A 87 -16.12 -18.39 -8.05
N THR A 88 -17.32 -17.82 -7.93
CA THR A 88 -18.63 -18.47 -8.10
C THR A 88 -19.63 -17.52 -8.74
N GLY A 89 -20.82 -18.02 -9.09
CA GLY A 89 -21.90 -17.19 -9.64
C GLY A 89 -21.56 -16.63 -11.03
N HIS A 90 -21.97 -15.40 -11.30
CA HIS A 90 -21.76 -14.73 -12.59
C HIS A 90 -20.29 -14.46 -12.93
N GLU A 91 -19.42 -14.35 -11.91
CA GLU A 91 -17.98 -14.18 -12.13
C GLU A 91 -17.33 -15.46 -12.70
N ARG A 92 -17.93 -16.63 -12.42
CA ARG A 92 -17.38 -17.92 -12.84
C ARG A 92 -17.70 -18.16 -14.31
N LEU A 93 -16.67 -18.09 -15.15
CA LEU A 93 -16.83 -18.19 -16.60
C LEU A 93 -17.20 -19.62 -17.00
N LYS A 94 -18.07 -19.69 -18.00
CA LYS A 94 -18.54 -20.93 -18.60
C LYS A 94 -18.02 -21.06 -20.02
N ASP A 95 -17.76 -22.29 -20.45
CA ASP A 95 -17.47 -22.59 -21.84
C ASP A 95 -18.75 -22.68 -22.67
N GLU A 96 -18.61 -23.03 -23.95
CA GLU A 96 -19.71 -23.14 -24.91
C GLU A 96 -20.74 -24.22 -24.51
N ASN A 97 -20.35 -25.20 -23.70
CA ASN A 97 -21.23 -26.27 -23.20
C ASN A 97 -21.92 -25.88 -21.88
N GLY A 98 -21.64 -24.70 -21.33
CA GLY A 98 -22.16 -24.26 -20.03
C GLY A 98 -21.39 -24.81 -18.83
N ASP A 99 -20.30 -25.54 -19.06
CA ASP A 99 -19.41 -26.08 -18.05
C ASP A 99 -18.39 -25.04 -17.58
N LYS A 100 -17.68 -25.31 -16.49
CA LYS A 100 -16.66 -24.38 -15.97
C LYS A 100 -15.52 -24.24 -16.98
N ALA A 101 -15.36 -23.05 -17.57
CA ALA A 101 -14.33 -22.78 -18.55
C ALA A 101 -12.90 -23.03 -18.03
N HIS A 102 -12.67 -22.79 -16.73
CA HIS A 102 -11.37 -23.04 -16.10
C HIS A 102 -11.52 -23.63 -14.69
N PRO A 103 -10.72 -24.67 -14.36
CA PRO A 103 -10.83 -25.34 -13.06
C PRO A 103 -10.39 -24.44 -11.91
N THR A 104 -9.36 -23.62 -12.12
CA THR A 104 -8.65 -22.88 -11.06
C THR A 104 -8.77 -21.35 -11.21
N GLN A 105 -9.83 -20.86 -11.85
CA GLN A 105 -10.13 -19.42 -11.97
C GLN A 105 -10.09 -18.75 -10.58
N LYS A 106 -9.27 -17.70 -10.45
CA LYS A 106 -9.14 -16.91 -9.21
C LYS A 106 -10.20 -15.80 -9.17
N PRO A 107 -10.69 -15.46 -7.96
CA PRO A 107 -11.68 -14.40 -7.80
C PRO A 107 -11.08 -13.02 -8.08
N GLU A 108 -11.84 -12.15 -8.74
CA GLU A 108 -11.42 -10.76 -9.05
C GLU A 108 -11.08 -9.96 -7.80
N SER A 109 -11.79 -10.17 -6.69
CA SER A 109 -11.56 -9.50 -5.41
C SER A 109 -10.15 -9.70 -4.86
N LEU A 110 -9.56 -10.88 -5.10
CA LEU A 110 -8.19 -11.20 -4.71
C LEU A 110 -7.18 -10.39 -5.52
N LEU A 111 -7.34 -10.36 -6.85
CA LEU A 111 -6.47 -9.60 -7.74
C LEU A 111 -6.65 -8.08 -7.55
N HIS A 112 -7.87 -7.63 -7.24
CA HIS A 112 -8.14 -6.23 -6.92
C HIS A 112 -7.29 -5.77 -5.75
N ARG A 113 -7.27 -6.55 -4.66
CA ARG A 113 -6.45 -6.24 -3.48
C ARG A 113 -4.95 -6.27 -3.80
N VAL A 114 -4.47 -7.24 -4.57
CA VAL A 114 -3.07 -7.33 -5.02
C VAL A 114 -2.64 -6.08 -5.80
N LEU A 115 -3.44 -5.69 -6.80
CA LEU A 115 -3.12 -4.56 -7.66
C LEU A 115 -3.22 -3.23 -6.93
N ILE A 116 -4.25 -3.03 -6.10
CA ILE A 116 -4.34 -1.84 -5.24
C ILE A 116 -3.18 -1.77 -4.26
N ALA A 117 -2.73 -2.90 -3.69
CA ALA A 117 -1.61 -2.91 -2.75
C ALA A 117 -0.28 -2.52 -3.39
N SER A 118 0.00 -3.00 -4.61
CA SER A 118 1.37 -3.10 -5.11
C SER A 118 1.62 -2.46 -6.49
N THR A 119 0.64 -1.73 -7.04
CA THR A 119 0.75 -1.03 -8.33
C THR A 119 0.10 0.35 -8.29
N LYS A 120 0.48 1.22 -9.22
CA LYS A 120 -0.16 2.52 -9.50
C LYS A 120 -0.95 2.45 -10.81
N PRO A 121 -1.98 3.29 -11.00
CA PRO A 121 -2.57 3.48 -12.33
C PRO A 121 -1.49 3.76 -13.38
N GLY A 122 -1.61 3.13 -14.55
CA GLY A 122 -0.60 3.20 -15.62
C GLY A 122 0.58 2.24 -15.49
N ASP A 123 0.75 1.53 -14.36
CA ASP A 123 1.73 0.44 -14.29
C ASP A 123 1.34 -0.72 -15.21
N VAL A 124 2.34 -1.50 -15.67
CA VAL A 124 2.15 -2.71 -16.47
C VAL A 124 2.25 -3.96 -15.59
N VAL A 125 1.24 -4.83 -15.66
CA VAL A 125 1.18 -6.10 -14.92
C VAL A 125 1.42 -7.28 -15.85
N LEU A 126 2.48 -8.06 -15.59
CA LEU A 126 2.74 -9.31 -16.30
C LEU A 126 2.13 -10.51 -15.54
N ASP A 127 1.37 -11.33 -16.26
CA ASP A 127 0.89 -12.62 -15.78
C ASP A 127 1.28 -13.74 -16.76
N PRO A 128 2.27 -14.59 -16.40
CA PRO A 128 2.76 -15.65 -17.27
C PRO A 128 1.86 -16.91 -17.29
N PHE A 129 0.81 -16.96 -16.46
CA PHE A 129 -0.15 -18.07 -16.39
C PHE A 129 -1.57 -17.52 -16.43
N PHE A 130 -1.90 -16.86 -17.54
CA PHE A 130 -3.03 -15.95 -17.61
C PHE A 130 -4.40 -16.63 -17.48
N GLY A 131 -4.51 -17.90 -17.86
CA GLY A 131 -5.77 -18.66 -17.83
C GLY A 131 -6.89 -17.92 -18.55
N THR A 132 -8.02 -17.73 -17.87
CA THR A 132 -9.17 -16.97 -18.39
C THR A 132 -9.09 -15.46 -18.11
N GLY A 133 -7.89 -14.93 -17.87
CA GLY A 133 -7.60 -13.50 -17.89
C GLY A 133 -8.08 -12.70 -16.69
N THR A 134 -8.21 -13.30 -15.48
CA THR A 134 -8.61 -12.54 -14.27
C THR A 134 -7.67 -11.36 -14.01
N THR A 135 -6.35 -11.56 -14.13
CA THR A 135 -5.37 -10.46 -13.91
C THR A 135 -5.58 -9.32 -14.89
N GLY A 136 -5.78 -9.62 -16.18
CA GLY A 136 -5.98 -8.60 -17.20
C GLY A 136 -7.31 -7.87 -17.07
N ALA A 137 -8.39 -8.58 -16.72
CA ALA A 137 -9.69 -7.99 -16.46
C ALA A 137 -9.60 -6.96 -15.31
N VAL A 138 -9.00 -7.35 -14.18
CA VAL A 138 -8.87 -6.45 -13.02
C VAL A 138 -7.87 -5.32 -13.28
N ALA A 139 -6.75 -5.58 -13.97
CA ALA A 139 -5.81 -4.55 -14.37
C ALA A 139 -6.49 -3.47 -15.22
N LYS A 140 -7.25 -3.88 -16.25
CA LYS A 140 -8.00 -2.97 -17.12
C LYS A 140 -9.05 -2.17 -16.34
N MET A 141 -9.84 -2.81 -15.46
CA MET A 141 -10.82 -2.11 -14.60
C MET A 141 -10.13 -1.01 -13.78
N LEU A 142 -8.99 -1.34 -13.19
CA LEU A 142 -8.21 -0.46 -12.33
C LEU A 142 -7.30 0.51 -13.11
N GLY A 143 -7.37 0.56 -14.44
CA GLY A 143 -6.56 1.48 -15.24
C GLY A 143 -5.06 1.19 -15.22
N ARG A 144 -4.68 -0.08 -15.09
CA ARG A 144 -3.33 -0.60 -15.32
C ARG A 144 -3.28 -1.24 -16.70
N ASP A 145 -2.11 -1.22 -17.31
CA ASP A 145 -1.83 -2.03 -18.49
C ASP A 145 -1.46 -3.45 -18.05
N PHE A 146 -1.56 -4.42 -18.96
CA PHE A 146 -1.21 -5.79 -18.65
C PHE A 146 -0.63 -6.54 -19.85
N ILE A 147 0.16 -7.56 -19.55
CA ILE A 147 0.67 -8.55 -20.50
C ILE A 147 0.27 -9.92 -19.95
N GLY A 148 -0.56 -10.66 -20.68
CA GLY A 148 -0.98 -12.01 -20.33
C GLY A 148 -0.38 -13.05 -21.26
N ILE A 149 0.23 -14.10 -20.72
CA ILE A 149 0.75 -15.24 -21.48
C ILE A 149 -0.06 -16.48 -21.10
N GLU A 150 -0.63 -17.15 -22.10
CA GLU A 150 -1.40 -18.39 -21.95
C GLU A 150 -1.13 -19.31 -23.13
N ARG A 151 -0.96 -20.60 -22.83
CA ARG A 151 -0.68 -21.64 -23.82
C ARG A 151 -1.98 -22.12 -24.48
N GLU A 152 -3.03 -22.33 -23.69
CA GLU A 152 -4.26 -22.96 -24.15
C GLU A 152 -5.13 -21.99 -24.95
N GLU A 153 -5.45 -22.33 -26.20
CA GLU A 153 -6.25 -21.48 -27.08
C GLU A 153 -7.67 -21.25 -26.55
N SER A 154 -8.29 -22.28 -25.97
CA SER A 154 -9.63 -22.18 -25.37
C SER A 154 -9.67 -21.15 -24.24
N TYR A 155 -8.64 -21.11 -23.38
CA TYR A 155 -8.55 -20.14 -22.30
C TYR A 155 -8.31 -18.73 -22.83
N ARG A 156 -7.47 -18.58 -23.87
CA ARG A 156 -7.24 -17.29 -24.54
C ARG A 156 -8.53 -16.70 -25.11
N LYS A 157 -9.36 -17.51 -25.80
CA LYS A 157 -10.66 -17.06 -26.34
C LYS A 157 -11.57 -16.49 -25.24
N VAL A 158 -11.70 -17.22 -24.14
CA VAL A 158 -12.50 -16.79 -22.97
C VAL A 158 -11.93 -15.52 -22.34
N ALA A 159 -10.60 -15.44 -22.17
CA ALA A 159 -9.93 -14.26 -21.63
C ALA A 159 -10.15 -13.01 -22.51
N THR A 160 -10.01 -13.13 -23.82
CA THR A 160 -10.22 -12.04 -24.78
C THR A 160 -11.66 -11.52 -24.70
N ALA A 161 -12.66 -12.41 -24.74
CA ALA A 161 -14.06 -12.03 -24.64
C ALA A 161 -14.36 -11.30 -23.32
N ARG A 162 -13.90 -11.84 -22.19
CA ARG A 162 -14.03 -11.22 -20.86
C ARG A 162 -13.43 -9.81 -20.83
N ILE A 163 -12.19 -9.66 -21.26
CA ILE A 163 -11.45 -8.39 -21.19
C ILE A 163 -12.07 -7.34 -22.11
N ASN A 164 -12.57 -7.74 -23.28
CA ASN A 164 -13.27 -6.82 -24.18
C ASN A 164 -14.54 -6.24 -23.56
N ALA A 165 -15.26 -7.03 -22.75
CA ALA A 165 -16.44 -6.59 -22.01
C ALA A 165 -16.13 -5.69 -20.81
N VAL A 166 -14.88 -5.71 -20.30
CA VAL A 166 -14.47 -4.89 -19.16
C VAL A 166 -14.40 -3.40 -19.55
N ARG A 167 -15.08 -2.57 -18.75
CA ARG A 167 -14.94 -1.11 -18.78
C ARG A 167 -13.96 -0.66 -17.71
N LYS A 168 -13.08 0.28 -18.09
CA LYS A 168 -12.16 0.94 -17.15
C LYS A 168 -12.96 1.87 -16.24
N PHE A 169 -12.62 1.94 -14.95
CA PHE A 169 -13.23 2.90 -14.04
C PHE A 169 -12.83 4.33 -14.40
N ASP A 170 -13.68 5.29 -14.04
CA ASP A 170 -13.39 6.70 -14.22
C ASP A 170 -12.10 7.10 -13.48
N SER A 171 -11.35 8.04 -14.05
CA SER A 171 -10.11 8.56 -13.47
C SER A 171 -10.23 9.02 -12.00
N THR A 172 -11.38 9.58 -11.62
CA THR A 172 -11.67 10.01 -10.24
C THR A 172 -11.82 8.83 -9.30
N ALA A 173 -12.42 7.72 -9.76
CA ALA A 173 -12.58 6.48 -9.01
C ALA A 173 -11.28 5.67 -8.87
N LEU A 174 -10.25 6.00 -9.66
CA LEU A 174 -8.94 5.36 -9.63
C LEU A 174 -7.95 6.04 -8.67
N GLN A 175 -8.27 7.24 -8.17
CA GLN A 175 -7.44 7.93 -7.20
C GLN A 175 -7.48 7.19 -5.86
N THR A 176 -6.32 6.75 -5.39
CA THR A 176 -6.18 6.09 -4.08
C THR A 176 -5.76 7.10 -3.03
N THR A 177 -6.20 6.93 -1.78
CA THR A 177 -5.75 7.73 -0.64
C THR A 177 -4.22 7.74 -0.57
N THR A 178 -3.62 8.91 -0.73
CA THR A 178 -2.17 9.11 -0.61
C THR A 178 -1.79 9.38 0.84
N GLY A 179 -0.67 8.80 1.29
CA GLY A 179 -0.17 9.08 2.64
C GLY A 179 0.56 10.41 2.74
N LYS A 180 0.62 10.97 3.96
CA LYS A 180 1.31 12.23 4.31
C LYS A 180 2.79 12.32 3.87
N ARG A 181 3.40 11.18 3.50
CA ARG A 181 4.78 11.10 2.97
C ARG A 181 4.88 11.44 1.47
N ALA A 182 3.78 11.42 0.72
CA ALA A 182 3.74 11.79 -0.69
C ALA A 182 3.52 13.29 -0.90
N GLU A 183 3.14 14.02 0.15
CA GLU A 183 3.00 15.48 0.13
C GLU A 183 4.37 16.15 -0.04
N PRO A 184 4.44 17.35 -0.68
CA PRO A 184 5.66 18.12 -0.79
C PRO A 184 6.34 18.29 0.58
N ARG A 185 7.65 18.00 0.62
CA ARG A 185 8.46 18.17 1.83
C ARG A 185 8.64 19.66 2.08
N ILE A 186 8.11 20.14 3.20
CA ILE A 186 8.33 21.50 3.68
C ILE A 186 9.38 21.46 4.80
N PRO A 187 10.59 21.99 4.58
CA PRO A 187 11.59 22.16 5.64
C PRO A 187 11.14 23.19 6.68
N PHE A 188 11.52 23.02 7.94
CA PHE A 188 11.20 23.99 8.99
C PHE A 188 11.79 25.39 8.71
N GLY A 189 12.99 25.46 8.13
CA GLY A 189 13.60 26.74 7.71
C GLY A 189 12.70 27.55 6.77
N GLN A 190 11.88 26.90 5.94
CA GLN A 190 10.95 27.59 5.05
C GLN A 190 9.88 28.38 5.81
N LEU A 191 9.47 27.94 7.01
CA LEU A 191 8.59 28.71 7.89
C LEU A 191 9.26 29.97 8.43
N VAL A 192 10.57 29.89 8.68
CA VAL A 192 11.38 31.03 9.14
C VAL A 192 11.62 32.02 7.99
N GLU A 193 11.97 31.52 6.81
CA GLU A 193 12.17 32.32 5.59
C GLU A 193 10.90 33.06 5.17
N ARG A 194 9.74 32.41 5.25
CA ARG A 194 8.42 33.00 4.97
C ARG A 194 7.93 33.94 6.08
N GLY A 195 8.68 34.08 7.18
CA GLY A 195 8.33 34.94 8.31
C GLY A 195 7.14 34.44 9.14
N MET A 196 6.73 33.18 8.97
CA MET A 196 5.66 32.55 9.74
C MET A 196 6.11 32.26 11.19
N LEU A 197 7.41 32.05 11.38
CA LEU A 197 8.09 32.03 12.68
C LEU A 197 9.29 32.96 12.60
N ARG A 198 9.61 33.65 13.70
CA ARG A 198 10.72 34.60 13.72
C ARG A 198 11.94 34.03 14.45
N PRO A 199 13.18 34.30 13.99
CA PRO A 199 14.37 34.02 14.77
C PRO A 199 14.27 34.70 16.15
N GLY A 200 14.58 33.96 17.21
CA GLY A 200 14.43 34.41 18.59
C GLY A 200 13.13 34.00 19.27
N GLU A 201 12.11 33.59 18.50
CA GLU A 201 10.85 33.09 19.04
C GLU A 201 11.05 31.79 19.82
N VAL A 202 10.32 31.62 20.92
CA VAL A 202 10.43 30.45 21.79
C VAL A 202 9.29 29.48 21.49
N LEU A 203 9.65 28.28 21.05
CA LEU A 203 8.75 27.16 20.93
C LEU A 203 8.69 26.40 22.26
N THR A 204 7.51 25.94 22.62
CA THR A 204 7.28 25.15 23.84
C THR A 204 6.70 23.80 23.49
N SER A 205 7.15 22.76 24.17
CA SER A 205 6.55 21.43 24.09
C SER A 205 5.35 21.28 25.04
N ILE A 206 4.60 20.21 24.85
CA ILE A 206 3.48 19.81 25.73
C ILE A 206 3.98 19.53 27.16
N ASN A 207 5.23 19.08 27.31
CA ASN A 207 5.86 18.73 28.59
C ASN A 207 6.62 19.93 29.21
N GLY A 208 6.43 21.14 28.70
CA GLY A 208 7.01 22.37 29.26
C GLY A 208 8.47 22.66 28.87
N LYS A 209 9.11 21.81 28.05
CA LYS A 209 10.42 22.12 27.46
C LYS A 209 10.33 23.30 26.49
N ALA A 210 11.37 24.12 26.42
CA ALA A 210 11.41 25.31 25.57
C ALA A 210 12.66 25.32 24.68
N ALA A 211 12.52 25.81 23.45
CA ALA A 211 13.63 25.98 22.51
C ALA A 211 13.46 27.25 21.69
N LYS A 212 14.57 27.95 21.41
CA LYS A 212 14.58 29.19 20.64
C LYS A 212 14.85 28.92 19.16
N VAL A 213 14.08 29.54 18.28
CA VAL A 213 14.24 29.46 16.82
C VAL A 213 15.48 30.26 16.39
N ARG A 214 16.32 29.68 15.52
CA ARG A 214 17.48 30.34 14.91
C ARG A 214 17.18 30.73 13.46
N ALA A 215 17.96 31.67 12.93
CA ALA A 215 17.78 32.22 11.59
C ALA A 215 17.95 31.21 10.46
N ASP A 216 18.71 30.14 10.69
CA ASP A 216 18.96 29.05 9.75
C ASP A 216 17.90 27.93 9.80
N GLY A 217 16.83 28.09 10.58
CA GLY A 217 15.82 27.05 10.77
C GLY A 217 16.27 25.91 11.71
N SER A 218 17.29 26.13 12.54
CA SER A 218 17.58 25.26 13.67
C SER A 218 16.92 25.75 14.97
N LEU A 219 16.89 24.89 15.98
CA LEU A 219 16.50 25.23 17.35
C LEU A 219 17.72 25.19 18.27
N VAL A 220 17.65 25.96 19.36
CA VAL A 220 18.60 25.88 20.47
C VAL A 220 17.90 25.84 21.82
N ALA A 221 18.30 24.91 22.68
CA ALA A 221 17.79 24.75 24.05
C ALA A 221 18.86 24.11 24.94
N ASP A 222 19.12 24.66 26.12
CA ASP A 222 20.05 24.08 27.12
C ASP A 222 21.43 23.66 26.55
N GLY A 223 21.99 24.47 25.64
CA GLY A 223 23.27 24.20 24.97
C GLY A 223 23.20 23.19 23.81
N ILE A 224 22.04 22.58 23.56
CA ILE A 224 21.78 21.66 22.45
C ILE A 224 21.31 22.46 21.25
N ASN A 225 21.93 22.23 20.09
CA ASN A 225 21.57 22.84 18.81
C ASN A 225 21.30 21.77 17.74
N GLY A 226 20.29 21.99 16.91
CA GLY A 226 19.98 21.08 15.81
C GLY A 226 18.62 21.32 15.19
N SER A 227 18.17 20.37 14.36
CA SER A 227 16.82 20.41 13.81
C SER A 227 15.74 20.31 14.89
N ILE A 228 14.50 20.68 14.54
CA ILE A 228 13.32 20.53 15.41
C ILE A 228 13.15 19.11 15.97
N HIS A 229 13.64 18.10 15.25
CA HIS A 229 13.59 16.69 15.64
C HIS A 229 14.71 16.33 16.62
N GLN A 230 15.94 16.75 16.33
CA GLN A 230 17.11 16.45 17.16
C GLN A 230 17.01 17.11 18.54
N VAL A 231 16.64 18.39 18.58
CA VAL A 231 16.49 19.12 19.85
C VAL A 231 15.35 18.55 20.68
N GLY A 232 14.21 18.24 20.05
CA GLY A 232 13.09 17.59 20.75
C GLY A 232 13.45 16.20 21.31
N ALA A 233 14.15 15.38 20.53
CA ALA A 233 14.59 14.05 20.97
C ALA A 233 15.57 14.13 22.14
N ALA A 234 16.54 15.05 22.08
CA ALA A 234 17.54 15.22 23.11
C ALA A 234 16.94 15.72 24.45
N LEU A 235 15.97 16.64 24.41
CA LEU A 235 15.31 17.16 25.62
C LEU A 235 14.37 16.15 26.30
N GLU A 236 13.83 15.20 25.54
CA GLU A 236 12.99 14.11 26.05
C GLU A 236 13.79 12.85 26.41
N GLY A 237 15.10 12.81 26.12
CA GLY A 237 15.91 11.60 26.26
C GLY A 237 15.43 10.44 25.39
N ALA A 238 14.78 10.75 24.26
CA ALA A 238 14.17 9.77 23.36
C ALA A 238 15.06 9.51 22.13
N PRO A 239 15.04 8.30 21.53
CA PRO A 239 15.82 7.99 20.33
C PRO A 239 15.33 8.77 19.09
N SER A 240 14.09 9.26 19.08
CA SER A 240 13.55 10.09 18.01
C SER A 240 12.40 10.96 18.50
N CYS A 241 12.16 12.08 17.81
CA CYS A 241 11.04 12.99 18.09
C CYS A 241 10.48 13.59 16.80
N ASN A 242 9.15 13.60 16.66
CA ASN A 242 8.49 14.33 15.59
C ASN A 242 8.31 15.81 15.98
N GLY A 243 9.32 16.63 15.70
CA GLY A 243 9.35 18.06 16.03
C GLY A 243 8.12 18.85 15.57
N TRP A 244 7.47 18.45 14.46
CA TRP A 244 6.28 19.14 13.93
C TRP A 244 5.09 19.12 14.87
N THR A 245 4.85 17.98 15.51
CA THR A 245 3.74 17.79 16.47
C THR A 245 4.17 18.03 17.91
N TYR A 246 5.47 17.99 18.18
CA TYR A 246 6.03 18.17 19.52
C TYR A 246 6.15 19.66 19.91
N TRP A 247 6.60 20.51 19.00
CA TRP A 247 6.80 21.93 19.25
C TRP A 247 5.54 22.74 18.97
N CYS A 248 5.23 23.66 19.87
CA CYS A 248 4.16 24.63 19.73
C CYS A 248 4.68 26.05 19.82
N PHE A 249 4.03 26.97 19.11
CA PHE A 249 4.23 28.41 19.24
C PHE A 249 3.00 29.04 19.89
N ARG A 250 3.12 30.28 20.37
CA ARG A 250 2.00 31.03 20.94
C ARG A 250 1.42 31.99 19.91
N ARG A 251 0.11 31.90 19.68
CA ARG A 251 -0.65 32.85 18.85
C ARG A 251 -1.96 33.17 19.53
N ASP A 252 -2.26 34.45 19.72
CA ASP A 252 -3.50 34.95 20.33
C ASP A 252 -3.82 34.27 21.69
N GLY A 253 -2.79 34.08 22.51
CA GLY A 253 -2.91 33.44 23.83
C GLY A 253 -3.08 31.91 23.79
N LYS A 254 -3.13 31.28 22.61
CA LYS A 254 -3.25 29.84 22.43
C LYS A 254 -1.93 29.20 22.05
N THR A 255 -1.71 27.99 22.55
CA THR A 255 -0.58 27.14 22.19
C THR A 255 -0.96 26.31 20.96
N VAL A 256 -0.25 26.51 19.85
CA VAL A 256 -0.57 25.89 18.55
C VAL A 256 0.63 25.08 18.05
N PRO A 257 0.46 23.82 17.63
CA PRO A 257 1.55 23.03 17.05
C PRO A 257 2.10 23.69 15.78
N ILE A 258 3.43 23.65 15.60
CA ILE A 258 4.07 24.21 14.40
C ILE A 258 3.67 23.46 13.12
N ASP A 259 3.14 22.24 13.22
CA ASP A 259 2.57 21.50 12.08
C ASP A 259 1.44 22.28 11.38
N VAL A 260 0.69 23.11 12.10
CA VAL A 260 -0.37 23.94 11.48
C VAL A 260 0.21 24.89 10.44
N LEU A 261 1.37 25.51 10.72
CA LEU A 261 2.06 26.39 9.78
C LEU A 261 2.59 25.62 8.56
N ARG A 262 3.04 24.37 8.79
CA ARG A 262 3.44 23.47 7.69
C ARG A 262 2.27 23.16 6.76
N GLN A 263 1.08 22.88 7.32
CA GLN A 263 -0.11 22.62 6.50
C GLN A 263 -0.59 23.86 5.75
N GLN A 264 -0.54 25.04 6.39
CA GLN A 264 -0.86 26.30 5.71
C GLN A 264 0.05 26.53 4.49
N LEU A 265 1.36 26.38 4.66
CA LEU A 265 2.30 26.56 3.55
C LEU A 265 2.15 25.50 2.45
N ARG A 266 1.70 24.29 2.79
CA ARG A 266 1.36 23.26 1.80
C ARG A 266 0.16 23.67 0.96
N ALA A 267 -0.90 24.13 1.60
CA ALA A 267 -2.10 24.59 0.89
C ALA A 267 -1.79 25.75 -0.07
N GLU A 268 -0.86 26.64 0.29
CA GLU A 268 -0.40 27.73 -0.59
C GLU A 268 0.41 27.25 -1.80
N LEU A 269 1.07 26.09 -1.74
CA LEU A 269 1.87 25.53 -2.84
C LEU A 269 1.06 24.64 -3.80
N GLU A 270 -0.15 24.24 -3.40
CA GLU A 270 -1.07 23.45 -4.21
C GLU A 270 -1.98 24.32 -5.11
N HIS A 271 -1.93 25.65 -4.95
CA HIS A 271 -2.62 26.66 -5.76
C HIS A 271 -1.64 27.44 -6.64
#